data_AF-A0AAV8HSU1-F1
#
_entry.id   AF-A0AAV8HSU1-F1
#
_cell.length_a   1.000
_cell.length_b   1.000
_cell.length_c   1.000
_cell.angle_alpha   90.00
_cell.angle_beta   90.00
_cell.angle_gamma   90.00
#
_symmetry.space_group_name_H-M   'P 1'
#
loop_
_entity.id
_entity.type
_entity.pdbx_description
1 polymer ?
#
loop_
_entity_poly.entity_id
_entity_poly.type
_entity_poly.pdbx_seq_one_letter_code
_entity_poly.pdbx_strand_id
1 'polypeptide(L)'
;MDSFQVRFLVSLVISVLIAFRSVKRKSVDFSAVFVGIPFFIAHMIAGYRFAILVLVFFFSSSKVTRVGEEKKRSIDVEFKEGGQRNWKQVLANSGIATILAIIIAFIAGGEDRCLDTSNSKLITGLIGGIVGHYACANGDTWSSELGIISNSQPRLITNFKKVRKGTNGGVTISGLVAAGAAGCAIGLAFVSVGFVTTNCKAHVARKQMLMIPLATLSGLLGSLIDSVLGATLQYSGYCNLRKKVVGKAGPTVVKISGREILDNNGVNVASILLTTILTGILCTYIF
;
A
#
# COMPACT_ATOMS: atom_id res chain seq x y z
N MET A 1 5.55 -23.90 -18.00
CA MET A 1 5.34 -22.45 -17.91
C MET A 1 4.20 -22.09 -18.83
N ASP A 2 3.14 -21.46 -18.33
CA ASP A 2 2.05 -20.98 -19.18
C ASP A 2 2.61 -19.95 -20.18
N SER A 3 2.12 -19.98 -21.41
CA SER A 3 2.53 -19.00 -22.41
C SER A 3 2.12 -17.59 -21.97
N PHE A 4 2.89 -16.58 -22.39
CA PHE A 4 2.57 -15.17 -22.17
C PHE A 4 1.10 -14.84 -22.52
N GLN A 5 0.59 -15.42 -23.61
CA GLN A 5 -0.79 -15.26 -24.07
C GLN A 5 -1.81 -15.76 -23.04
N VAL A 6 -1.56 -16.91 -22.41
CA VAL A 6 -2.44 -17.45 -21.36
C VAL A 6 -2.46 -16.52 -20.16
N ARG A 7 -1.30 -16.06 -19.68
CA ARG A 7 -1.24 -15.11 -18.55
C ARG A 7 -1.95 -13.80 -18.86
N PHE A 8 -1.82 -13.28 -20.07
CA PHE A 8 -2.51 -12.07 -20.52
C PHE A 8 -4.02 -12.26 -20.54
N LEU A 9 -4.52 -13.31 -21.19
CA LEU A 9 -5.97 -13.57 -21.28
C LEU A 9 -6.59 -13.80 -19.90
N VAL A 10 -5.93 -14.60 -19.06
CA VAL A 10 -6.39 -14.87 -17.68
C VAL A 10 -6.41 -13.59 -16.85
N SER A 11 -5.35 -12.77 -16.90
CA SER A 11 -5.35 -11.49 -16.16
C SER A 11 -6.37 -10.49 -16.69
N LEU A 12 -6.61 -10.44 -17.99
CA LEU A 12 -7.64 -9.58 -18.56
C LEU A 12 -9.03 -9.97 -18.05
N VAL A 13 -9.38 -11.26 -18.12
CA VAL A 13 -10.68 -11.75 -17.63
C VAL A 13 -10.83 -11.49 -16.13
N ILE A 14 -9.83 -11.86 -15.32
CA ILE A 14 -9.86 -11.66 -13.86
C ILE A 14 -9.98 -10.17 -13.52
N SER A 15 -9.17 -9.31 -14.13
CA SER A 15 -9.18 -7.88 -13.82
C SER A 15 -10.47 -7.18 -14.25
N VAL A 16 -11.08 -7.56 -15.37
CA VAL A 16 -12.40 -7.06 -15.78
C VAL A 16 -13.48 -7.46 -14.78
N LEU A 17 -13.50 -8.73 -14.34
CA LEU A 17 -14.45 -9.21 -13.33
C LEU A 17 -14.27 -8.49 -11.99
N ILE A 18 -13.02 -8.30 -11.55
CA ILE A 18 -12.70 -7.55 -10.33
C ILE A 18 -13.11 -6.09 -10.48
N ALA A 19 -12.81 -5.43 -11.60
CA ALA A 19 -13.18 -4.05 -11.87
C ALA A 19 -14.69 -3.86 -11.83
N PHE A 20 -15.45 -4.71 -12.54
CA PHE A 20 -16.91 -4.69 -12.55
C PHE A 20 -17.49 -4.83 -11.13
N ARG A 21 -17.03 -5.84 -10.38
CA ARG A 21 -17.42 -6.06 -8.99
C ARG A 21 -17.10 -4.84 -8.12
N SER A 22 -15.94 -4.23 -8.31
CA SER A 22 -15.41 -3.17 -7.46
C SER A 22 -16.11 -1.85 -7.69
N VAL A 23 -16.44 -1.50 -8.94
CA VAL A 23 -17.29 -0.34 -9.27
C VAL A 23 -18.69 -0.54 -8.73
N LYS A 24 -19.29 -1.73 -8.93
CA LYS A 24 -20.63 -2.05 -8.37
C LYS A 24 -20.66 -1.95 -6.84
N ARG A 25 -19.54 -2.28 -6.18
CA ARG A 25 -19.38 -2.17 -4.73
C ARG A 25 -18.92 -0.78 -4.28
N LYS A 26 -18.75 0.21 -5.16
CA LYS A 26 -18.20 1.53 -4.84
C LYS A 26 -16.81 1.49 -4.15
N SER A 27 -16.07 0.39 -4.31
CA SER A 27 -14.70 0.27 -3.78
C SER A 27 -13.70 1.12 -4.57
N VAL A 28 -13.99 1.30 -5.86
CA VAL A 28 -13.28 2.17 -6.78
C VAL A 28 -14.30 2.96 -7.61
N ASP A 29 -13.91 4.12 -8.13
CA ASP A 29 -14.68 4.80 -9.16
C ASP A 29 -14.33 4.25 -10.56
N PHE A 30 -15.06 4.69 -11.59
CA PHE A 30 -14.83 4.21 -12.95
C PHE A 30 -13.46 4.62 -13.52
N SER A 31 -12.91 5.75 -13.07
CA SER A 31 -11.60 6.23 -13.55
C SER A 31 -10.47 5.29 -13.16
N ALA A 32 -10.57 4.65 -11.98
CA ALA A 32 -9.58 3.69 -11.50
C ALA A 32 -9.45 2.45 -12.38
N VAL A 33 -10.49 2.09 -13.15
CA VAL A 33 -10.49 0.91 -14.03
C VAL A 33 -9.41 1.02 -15.11
N PHE A 34 -9.25 2.21 -15.69
CA PHE A 34 -8.29 2.47 -16.77
C PHE A 34 -6.83 2.32 -16.34
N VAL A 35 -6.54 2.43 -15.04
CA VAL A 35 -5.19 2.24 -14.48
C VAL A 35 -5.06 0.85 -13.85
N GLY A 36 -6.09 0.41 -13.12
CA GLY A 36 -6.06 -0.84 -12.36
C GLY A 36 -5.95 -2.09 -13.23
N ILE A 37 -6.67 -2.14 -14.37
CA ILE A 37 -6.61 -3.29 -15.29
C ILE A 37 -5.20 -3.45 -15.88
N PRO A 38 -4.60 -2.43 -16.53
CA PRO A 38 -3.23 -2.54 -17.06
C PRO A 38 -2.20 -2.88 -15.98
N PHE A 39 -2.34 -2.31 -14.78
CA PHE A 39 -1.40 -2.56 -13.69
C PHE A 39 -1.47 -4.01 -13.21
N PHE A 40 -2.68 -4.57 -13.07
CA PHE A 40 -2.84 -5.98 -12.70
C PHE A 40 -2.27 -6.91 -13.78
N ILE A 41 -2.52 -6.63 -15.05
CA ILE A 41 -1.97 -7.41 -16.17
C ILE A 41 -0.43 -7.37 -16.14
N ALA A 42 0.18 -6.19 -15.94
CA ALA A 42 1.63 -6.06 -15.86
C ALA A 42 2.24 -6.89 -14.72
N HIS A 43 1.60 -6.88 -13.54
CA HIS A 43 2.03 -7.72 -12.41
C HIS A 43 1.85 -9.21 -12.71
N MET A 44 0.76 -9.61 -13.37
CA MET A 44 0.51 -11.00 -13.75
C MET A 44 1.56 -11.52 -14.75
N ILE A 45 1.90 -10.71 -15.74
CA ILE A 45 2.94 -11.02 -16.72
C ILE A 45 4.28 -11.18 -16.03
N ALA A 46 4.62 -10.26 -15.12
CA ALA A 46 5.86 -10.31 -14.35
C ALA A 46 5.95 -11.54 -13.43
N GLY A 47 4.83 -12.02 -12.87
CA GLY A 47 4.78 -13.25 -12.09
C GLY A 47 3.58 -13.33 -11.12
N TYR A 48 3.13 -14.55 -10.84
CA TYR A 48 1.97 -14.79 -9.95
C TYR A 48 2.17 -14.20 -8.54
N ARG A 49 3.42 -14.20 -8.04
CA ARG A 49 3.76 -13.55 -6.75
C ARG A 49 3.48 -12.06 -6.75
N PHE A 50 3.72 -11.34 -7.84
CA PHE A 50 3.44 -9.90 -7.89
C PHE A 50 1.95 -9.63 -8.03
N ALA A 51 1.24 -10.44 -8.82
CA ALA A 51 -0.21 -10.33 -8.97
C ALA A 51 -0.94 -10.54 -7.63
N ILE A 52 -0.55 -11.52 -6.82
CA ILE A 52 -1.20 -11.76 -5.53
C ILE A 52 -1.02 -10.58 -4.57
N LEU A 53 0.10 -9.84 -4.63
CA LEU A 53 0.30 -8.65 -3.79
C LEU A 53 -0.72 -7.56 -4.11
N VAL A 54 -0.99 -7.33 -5.40
CA VAL A 54 -2.03 -6.39 -5.84
C VAL A 54 -3.39 -6.82 -5.29
N LEU A 55 -3.73 -8.10 -5.40
CA LEU A 55 -5.02 -8.63 -4.93
C LEU A 55 -5.16 -8.52 -3.41
N VAL A 56 -4.13 -8.92 -2.65
CA VAL A 56 -4.15 -8.85 -1.19
C VAL A 56 -4.24 -7.41 -0.73
N PHE A 57 -3.45 -6.49 -1.30
CA PHE A 57 -3.58 -5.07 -1.02
C PHE A 57 -5.01 -4.59 -1.31
N PHE A 58 -5.49 -4.80 -2.54
CA PHE A 58 -6.77 -4.29 -3.00
C PHE A 58 -7.96 -4.81 -2.17
N PHE A 59 -8.09 -6.13 -2.01
CA PHE A 59 -9.22 -6.73 -1.33
C PHE A 59 -9.19 -6.48 0.17
N SER A 60 -8.02 -6.60 0.81
CA SER A 60 -7.92 -6.42 2.24
C SER A 60 -8.12 -4.95 2.65
N SER A 61 -7.50 -4.02 1.92
CA SER A 61 -7.73 -2.58 2.13
C SER A 61 -9.17 -2.18 1.85
N SER A 62 -9.82 -2.72 0.81
CA SER A 62 -11.24 -2.46 0.55
C SER A 62 -12.16 -2.99 1.64
N LYS A 63 -11.81 -4.12 2.27
CA LYS A 63 -12.55 -4.66 3.41
C LYS A 63 -12.38 -3.77 4.64
N VAL A 64 -11.15 -3.34 4.93
CA VAL A 64 -10.82 -2.49 6.09
C VAL A 64 -11.42 -1.08 5.95
N THR A 65 -11.45 -0.50 4.76
CA THR A 65 -12.13 0.80 4.50
C THR A 65 -13.61 0.75 4.92
N ARG A 66 -14.29 -0.38 4.70
CA ARG A 66 -15.71 -0.56 5.07
C ARG A 66 -15.94 -0.75 6.58
N VAL A 67 -14.91 -1.03 7.36
CA VAL A 67 -15.08 -1.22 8.81
C VAL A 67 -15.38 0.13 9.46
N GLY A 68 -16.49 0.21 10.19
CA GLY A 68 -16.86 1.41 10.95
C GLY A 68 -17.21 2.63 10.10
N GLU A 69 -17.78 2.44 8.90
CA GLU A 69 -18.14 3.53 7.97
C GLU A 69 -18.99 4.63 8.62
N GLU A 70 -19.94 4.29 9.49
CA GLU A 70 -20.77 5.27 10.19
C GLU A 70 -19.93 6.22 11.06
N LYS A 71 -18.96 5.66 11.79
CA LYS A 71 -18.03 6.43 12.63
C LYS A 71 -17.06 7.25 11.77
N LYS A 72 -16.61 6.72 10.63
CA LYS A 72 -15.76 7.48 9.70
C LYS A 72 -16.51 8.65 9.08
N ARG A 73 -17.77 8.45 8.67
CA ARG A 73 -18.64 9.50 8.12
C ARG A 73 -18.83 10.69 9.08
N SER A 74 -18.92 10.42 10.38
CA SER A 74 -19.08 11.48 11.39
C SER A 74 -17.79 12.22 11.71
N ILE A 75 -16.62 11.64 11.44
CA ILE A 75 -15.30 12.24 11.77
C ILE A 75 -14.67 12.91 10.53
N ASP A 76 -14.62 12.18 9.42
CA ASP A 76 -13.95 12.58 8.19
C ASP A 76 -14.86 13.45 7.31
N VAL A 77 -14.31 14.53 6.77
CA VAL A 77 -15.01 15.44 5.86
C VAL A 77 -14.93 14.97 4.41
N GLU A 78 -13.93 14.17 4.06
CA GLU A 78 -13.68 13.66 2.71
C GLU A 78 -14.19 12.22 2.53
N PHE A 79 -14.94 11.71 3.52
CA PHE A 79 -15.47 10.36 3.52
C PHE A 79 -16.26 10.06 2.24
N LYS A 80 -15.92 8.93 1.60
CA LYS A 80 -16.67 8.36 0.48
C LYS A 80 -17.14 6.96 0.86
N GLU A 81 -18.41 6.68 0.63
CA GLU A 81 -18.99 5.34 0.85
C GLU A 81 -18.22 4.29 0.04
N GLY A 82 -17.72 3.23 0.69
CA GLY A 82 -16.89 2.21 0.07
C GLY A 82 -15.47 2.65 -0.29
N GLY A 83 -15.07 3.90 -0.02
CA GLY A 83 -13.76 4.47 -0.34
C GLY A 83 -13.67 5.12 -1.72
N GLN A 84 -14.33 4.55 -2.75
CA GLN A 84 -14.36 5.08 -4.13
C GLN A 84 -12.99 5.59 -4.62
N ARG A 85 -11.98 4.70 -4.57
CA ARG A 85 -10.62 5.06 -4.99
C ARG A 85 -10.59 5.45 -6.47
N ASN A 86 -9.92 6.55 -6.78
CA ASN A 86 -9.81 7.08 -8.14
C ASN A 86 -8.49 6.70 -8.83
N TRP A 87 -8.36 7.03 -10.11
CA TRP A 87 -7.14 6.74 -10.88
C TRP A 87 -5.86 7.32 -10.26
N LYS A 88 -5.93 8.51 -9.64
CA LYS A 88 -4.77 9.15 -8.99
C LYS A 88 -4.30 8.35 -7.79
N GLN A 89 -5.24 7.84 -6.99
CA GLN A 89 -4.93 7.00 -5.83
C GLN A 89 -4.36 5.64 -6.26
N VAL A 90 -4.90 5.03 -7.34
CA VAL A 90 -4.33 3.79 -7.88
C VAL A 90 -2.91 4.02 -8.40
N LEU A 91 -2.69 5.14 -9.12
CA LEU A 91 -1.37 5.50 -9.62
C LEU A 91 -0.37 5.75 -8.48
N ALA A 92 -0.78 6.51 -7.46
CA ALA A 92 0.06 6.81 -6.29
C ALA A 92 0.45 5.54 -5.52
N ASN A 93 -0.51 4.62 -5.32
CA ASN A 93 -0.32 3.44 -4.50
C ASN A 93 0.22 2.21 -5.24
N SER A 94 0.33 2.23 -6.57
CA SER A 94 0.76 1.04 -7.35
C SER A 94 1.65 1.36 -8.54
N GLY A 95 1.86 2.63 -8.90
CA GLY A 95 2.66 3.03 -10.06
C GLY A 95 4.12 2.57 -9.97
N ILE A 96 4.79 2.84 -8.85
CA ILE A 96 6.21 2.46 -8.66
C ILE A 96 6.38 0.93 -8.76
N ALA A 97 5.59 0.15 -8.02
CA ALA A 97 5.61 -1.32 -8.13
C ALA A 97 5.32 -1.82 -9.55
N THR A 98 4.42 -1.17 -10.29
CA THR A 98 4.14 -1.53 -11.69
C THR A 98 5.37 -1.32 -12.57
N ILE A 99 6.07 -0.19 -12.41
CA ILE A 99 7.32 0.08 -13.14
C ILE A 99 8.37 -0.99 -12.82
N LEU A 100 8.54 -1.33 -11.53
CA LEU A 100 9.48 -2.38 -11.12
C LEU A 100 9.08 -3.75 -11.68
N ALA A 101 7.79 -4.10 -11.67
CA ALA A 101 7.29 -5.36 -12.21
C ALA A 101 7.55 -5.46 -13.72
N ILE A 102 7.35 -4.38 -14.47
CA ILE A 102 7.67 -4.33 -15.92
C ILE A 102 9.18 -4.53 -16.14
N ILE A 103 10.03 -3.84 -15.37
CA ILE A 103 11.49 -4.00 -15.45
C ILE A 103 11.89 -5.46 -15.18
N ILE A 104 11.34 -6.09 -14.13
CA ILE A 104 11.58 -7.51 -13.83
C ILE A 104 11.12 -8.39 -14.98
N ALA A 105 9.93 -8.14 -15.55
CA ALA A 105 9.41 -8.95 -16.65
C ALA A 105 10.36 -8.94 -17.87
N PHE A 106 10.95 -7.78 -18.19
CA PHE A 106 11.93 -7.66 -19.27
C PHE A 106 13.27 -8.34 -18.94
N ILE A 107 13.79 -8.17 -17.72
CA ILE A 107 15.10 -8.72 -17.34
C ILE A 107 15.04 -10.25 -17.13
N ALA A 108 13.96 -10.74 -16.53
CA ALA A 108 13.79 -12.16 -16.17
C ALA A 108 13.02 -12.97 -17.23
N GLY A 109 12.63 -12.36 -18.36
CA GLY A 109 11.89 -13.05 -19.42
C GLY A 109 10.49 -13.54 -19.00
N GLY A 110 9.86 -12.89 -18.02
CA GLY A 110 8.59 -13.32 -17.44
C GLY A 110 8.68 -14.56 -16.54
N GLU A 111 9.90 -15.02 -16.22
CA GLU A 111 10.12 -16.06 -15.22
C GLU A 111 10.26 -15.47 -13.83
N ASP A 112 9.57 -16.09 -12.88
CA ASP A 112 9.65 -15.69 -11.48
C ASP A 112 10.94 -16.24 -10.84
N ARG A 113 11.62 -15.43 -10.01
CA ARG A 113 12.97 -15.73 -9.50
C ARG A 113 13.04 -15.66 -7.98
N CYS A 114 13.66 -16.64 -7.33
CA CYS A 114 13.85 -16.63 -5.88
C CYS A 114 14.64 -15.39 -5.41
N LEU A 115 14.38 -14.91 -4.19
CA LEU A 115 15.26 -13.91 -3.56
C LEU A 115 16.61 -14.58 -3.26
N ASP A 116 17.61 -14.30 -4.07
CA ASP A 116 18.94 -14.92 -4.01
C ASP A 116 19.98 -13.98 -4.65
N THR A 117 20.78 -13.32 -3.80
CA THR A 117 21.81 -12.39 -4.28
C THR A 117 22.98 -13.06 -4.97
N SER A 118 23.19 -14.36 -4.74
CA SER A 118 24.22 -15.11 -5.46
C SER A 118 23.90 -15.24 -6.94
N ASN A 119 22.61 -15.25 -7.29
CA ASN A 119 22.15 -15.25 -8.67
C ASN A 119 22.08 -13.82 -9.24
N SER A 120 21.35 -12.92 -8.57
CA SER A 120 21.25 -11.53 -9.00
C SER A 120 20.84 -10.61 -7.86
N LYS A 121 21.75 -9.70 -7.50
CA LYS A 121 21.49 -8.60 -6.56
C LYS A 121 20.40 -7.66 -7.07
N LEU A 122 20.42 -7.35 -8.37
CA LEU A 122 19.44 -6.44 -8.98
C LEU A 122 18.02 -7.01 -8.88
N ILE A 123 17.81 -8.25 -9.32
CA ILE A 123 16.48 -8.88 -9.27
C ILE A 123 16.00 -9.00 -7.82
N THR A 124 16.88 -9.44 -6.91
CA THR A 124 16.55 -9.54 -5.48
C THR A 124 16.12 -8.20 -4.88
N GLY A 125 16.83 -7.12 -5.23
CA GLY A 125 16.48 -5.76 -4.80
C GLY A 125 15.16 -5.27 -5.39
N LEU A 126 14.89 -5.52 -6.68
CA LEU A 126 13.64 -5.13 -7.33
C LEU A 126 12.44 -5.87 -6.73
N ILE A 127 12.55 -7.18 -6.49
CA ILE A 127 11.51 -7.99 -5.83
C ILE A 127 11.27 -7.47 -4.41
N GLY A 128 12.34 -7.28 -3.63
CA GLY A 128 12.26 -6.70 -2.29
C GLY A 128 11.57 -5.33 -2.28
N GLY A 129 11.87 -4.50 -3.28
CA GLY A 129 11.22 -3.22 -3.48
C GLY A 129 9.72 -3.35 -3.71
N ILE A 130 9.26 -4.25 -4.59
CA ILE A 130 7.82 -4.47 -4.84
C ILE A 130 7.10 -4.95 -3.58
N VAL A 131 7.70 -5.86 -2.80
CA VAL A 131 7.09 -6.32 -1.54
C VAL A 131 7.03 -5.18 -0.52
N GLY A 132 8.11 -4.40 -0.37
CA GLY A 132 8.16 -3.23 0.49
C GLY A 132 7.15 -2.15 0.11
N HIS A 133 6.97 -1.92 -1.20
CA HIS A 133 5.98 -1.01 -1.78
C HIS A 133 4.57 -1.38 -1.30
N TYR A 134 4.14 -2.61 -1.55
CA TYR A 134 2.78 -3.03 -1.19
C TYR A 134 2.60 -3.19 0.32
N ALA A 135 3.65 -3.56 1.06
CA ALA A 135 3.62 -3.56 2.51
C ALA A 135 3.39 -2.16 3.08
N CYS A 136 4.09 -1.14 2.57
CA CYS A 136 3.90 0.26 2.93
C CYS A 136 2.47 0.73 2.60
N ALA A 137 2.03 0.57 1.35
CA ALA A 137 0.72 1.04 0.90
C ALA A 137 -0.44 0.37 1.67
N ASN A 138 -0.34 -0.94 1.91
CA ASN A 138 -1.34 -1.68 2.69
C ASN A 138 -1.27 -1.29 4.18
N GLY A 139 -0.06 -1.10 4.71
CA GLY A 139 0.19 -0.68 6.08
C GLY A 139 -0.41 0.68 6.40
N ASP A 140 -0.17 1.67 5.54
CA ASP A 140 -0.76 3.00 5.66
C ASP A 140 -2.30 2.95 5.60
N THR A 141 -2.85 2.22 4.62
CA THR A 141 -4.31 2.11 4.49
C THR A 141 -4.94 1.45 5.72
N TRP A 142 -4.39 0.35 6.23
CA TRP A 142 -4.93 -0.29 7.43
C TRP A 142 -4.76 0.59 8.67
N SER A 143 -3.62 1.27 8.79
CA SER A 143 -3.33 2.17 9.92
C SER A 143 -4.30 3.33 10.00
N SER A 144 -4.55 4.02 8.88
CA SER A 144 -5.44 5.17 8.81
C SER A 144 -6.90 4.76 9.04
N GLU A 145 -7.35 3.69 8.37
CA GLU A 145 -8.73 3.22 8.39
C GLU A 145 -9.15 2.59 9.73
N LEU A 146 -8.24 1.86 10.40
CA LEU A 146 -8.51 1.29 11.74
C LEU A 146 -8.09 2.25 12.86
N GLY A 147 -7.11 3.11 12.62
CA GLY A 147 -6.65 4.10 13.58
C GLY A 147 -7.69 5.19 13.84
N ILE A 148 -8.39 5.67 12.81
CA ILE A 148 -9.41 6.72 12.96
C ILE A 148 -10.61 6.25 13.80
N ILE A 149 -10.94 4.96 13.77
CA ILE A 149 -12.03 4.38 14.56
C ILE A 149 -11.60 3.97 15.97
N SER A 150 -10.30 4.01 16.29
CA SER A 150 -9.75 3.68 17.60
C SER A 150 -10.42 4.48 18.72
N ASN A 151 -10.58 3.90 19.90
CA ASN A 151 -11.09 4.62 21.07
C ASN A 151 -10.02 5.56 21.65
N SER A 152 -8.75 5.22 21.48
CA SER A 152 -7.61 6.03 21.91
C SER A 152 -7.52 7.32 21.09
N GLN A 153 -7.16 8.42 21.75
CA GLN A 153 -6.90 9.68 21.07
C GLN A 153 -5.53 9.61 20.35
N PRO A 154 -5.46 9.97 19.05
CA PRO A 154 -4.21 9.94 18.31
C PRO A 154 -3.20 10.95 18.87
N ARG A 155 -1.91 10.64 18.69
CA ARG A 155 -0.80 11.52 19.03
C ARG A 155 -0.07 11.91 17.75
N LEU A 156 0.29 13.17 17.59
CA LEU A 156 1.04 13.63 16.43
C LEU A 156 2.45 13.03 16.48
N ILE A 157 2.92 12.39 15.41
CA ILE A 157 4.19 11.64 15.42
C ILE A 157 5.42 12.52 15.70
N THR A 158 5.36 13.82 15.36
CA THR A 158 6.51 14.73 15.49
C THR A 158 6.75 15.26 16.90
N ASN A 159 5.71 15.33 17.74
CA ASN A 159 5.81 15.92 19.09
C ASN A 159 5.04 15.15 20.16
N PHE A 160 4.40 14.04 19.81
CA PHE A 160 3.62 13.14 20.66
C PHE A 160 2.46 13.78 21.43
N LYS A 161 2.07 15.02 21.08
CA LYS A 161 0.90 15.71 21.64
C LYS A 161 -0.38 15.08 21.10
N LYS A 162 -1.40 15.00 21.95
CA LYS A 162 -2.72 14.50 21.56
C LYS A 162 -3.36 15.43 20.53
N VAL A 163 -3.89 14.85 19.45
CA VAL A 163 -4.56 15.58 18.37
C VAL A 163 -5.97 15.05 18.14
N ARG A 164 -6.73 15.74 17.31
CA ARG A 164 -8.07 15.28 16.92
C ARG A 164 -7.95 14.13 15.92
N LYS A 165 -8.97 13.28 15.86
CA LYS A 165 -9.06 12.22 14.85
C LYS A 165 -9.18 12.84 13.46
N GLY A 166 -8.50 12.26 12.48
CA GLY A 166 -8.40 12.80 11.12
C GLY A 166 -7.28 13.84 10.93
N THR A 167 -6.46 14.13 11.95
CA THR A 167 -5.24 14.94 11.77
C THR A 167 -4.16 14.12 11.08
N ASN A 168 -3.60 14.65 9.98
CA ASN A 168 -2.49 14.03 9.26
C ASN A 168 -1.27 13.87 10.16
N GLY A 169 -0.68 12.68 10.15
CA GLY A 169 0.42 12.29 11.04
C GLY A 169 0.02 11.97 12.49
N GLY A 170 -1.28 11.89 12.78
CA GLY A 170 -1.80 11.38 14.05
C GLY A 170 -1.75 9.85 14.11
N VAL A 171 -0.92 9.30 15.00
CA VAL A 171 -0.73 7.86 15.17
C VAL A 171 -1.48 7.31 16.39
N THR A 172 -1.94 6.07 16.29
CA THR A 172 -2.54 5.29 17.39
C THR A 172 -1.87 3.92 17.47
N ILE A 173 -1.85 3.29 18.65
CA ILE A 173 -1.30 1.94 18.82
C ILE A 173 -2.06 0.94 17.93
N SER A 174 -3.39 1.03 17.87
CA SER A 174 -4.20 0.18 16.99
C SER A 174 -3.88 0.36 15.51
N GLY A 175 -3.60 1.61 15.08
CA GLY A 175 -3.16 1.88 13.71
C GLY A 175 -1.79 1.27 13.41
N LEU A 176 -0.84 1.38 14.34
CA LEU A 176 0.48 0.76 14.19
C LEU A 176 0.40 -0.78 14.14
N VAL A 177 -0.37 -1.41 15.03
CA VAL A 177 -0.59 -2.86 14.99
C VAL A 177 -1.23 -3.28 13.66
N ALA A 178 -2.20 -2.49 13.17
CA ALA A 178 -2.83 -2.69 11.88
C ALA A 178 -1.84 -2.58 10.71
N ALA A 179 -0.92 -1.61 10.74
CA ALA A 179 0.14 -1.46 9.74
C ALA A 179 1.06 -2.68 9.66
N GLY A 180 1.48 -3.19 10.82
CA GLY A 180 2.30 -4.41 10.89
C GLY A 180 1.55 -5.64 10.39
N ALA A 181 0.29 -5.82 10.80
CA ALA A 181 -0.55 -6.91 10.33
C ALA A 181 -0.76 -6.87 8.81
N ALA A 182 -0.93 -5.67 8.24
CA ALA A 182 -1.05 -5.47 6.80
C ALA A 182 0.23 -5.83 6.04
N GLY A 183 1.40 -5.44 6.55
CA GLY A 183 2.69 -5.81 6.01
C GLY A 183 2.96 -7.32 6.10
N CYS A 184 2.59 -7.94 7.22
CA CYS A 184 2.65 -9.39 7.42
C CYS A 184 1.79 -10.14 6.40
N ALA A 185 0.57 -9.67 6.13
CA ALA A 185 -0.31 -10.26 5.12
C ALA A 185 0.30 -10.23 3.71
N ILE A 186 0.96 -9.12 3.33
CA ILE A 186 1.71 -9.00 2.07
C ILE A 186 2.88 -9.99 2.02
N GLY A 187 3.69 -10.06 3.07
CA GLY A 187 4.81 -11.00 3.15
C GLY A 187 4.37 -12.47 3.09
N LEU A 188 3.30 -12.82 3.82
CA LEU A 188 2.71 -14.15 3.79
C LEU A 188 2.22 -14.52 2.40
N ALA A 189 1.51 -13.62 1.71
CA ALA A 189 1.02 -13.85 0.36
C ALA A 189 2.16 -14.09 -0.63
N PHE A 190 3.22 -13.27 -0.55
CA PHE A 190 4.41 -13.43 -1.40
C PHE A 190 5.08 -14.79 -1.21
N VAL A 191 5.34 -15.17 0.04
CA VAL A 191 6.05 -16.41 0.37
C VAL A 191 5.20 -17.65 0.04
N SER A 192 3.92 -17.64 0.40
CA SER A 192 3.02 -18.79 0.18
C SER A 192 2.78 -19.07 -1.30
N VAL A 193 2.54 -18.03 -2.12
CA VAL A 193 2.47 -18.21 -3.58
C VAL A 193 3.82 -18.65 -4.14
N GLY A 194 4.93 -18.09 -3.62
CA GLY A 194 6.28 -18.49 -4.02
C GLY A 194 6.59 -19.96 -3.85
N PHE A 195 6.17 -20.58 -2.75
CA PHE A 195 6.37 -22.02 -2.54
C PHE A 195 5.66 -22.89 -3.58
N VAL A 196 4.58 -22.39 -4.19
CA VAL A 196 3.83 -23.10 -5.23
C VAL A 196 4.37 -22.78 -6.63
N THR A 197 4.77 -21.53 -6.88
CA THR A 197 5.06 -21.04 -8.23
C THR A 197 6.55 -20.95 -8.58
N THR A 198 7.45 -20.99 -7.59
CA THR A 198 8.90 -20.86 -7.80
C THR A 198 9.65 -22.10 -7.35
N ASN A 199 10.58 -22.57 -8.19
CA ASN A 199 11.43 -23.71 -7.88
C ASN A 199 12.79 -23.23 -7.32
N CYS A 200 12.85 -23.05 -6.01
CA CYS A 200 14.07 -22.63 -5.31
C CYS A 200 14.82 -23.84 -4.73
N LYS A 201 16.15 -23.79 -4.70
CA LYS A 201 16.95 -24.76 -3.92
C LYS A 201 16.50 -24.73 -2.45
N ALA A 202 16.48 -25.87 -1.77
CA ALA A 202 15.89 -26.01 -0.43
C ALA A 202 16.38 -24.98 0.60
N HIS A 203 17.68 -24.67 0.61
CA HIS A 203 18.26 -23.66 1.51
C HIS A 203 17.79 -22.23 1.18
N VAL A 204 17.66 -21.89 -0.11
CA VAL A 204 17.12 -20.60 -0.59
C VAL A 204 15.63 -20.48 -0.28
N ALA A 205 14.88 -21.59 -0.45
CA ALA A 205 13.45 -21.65 -0.17
C ALA A 205 13.15 -21.33 1.30
N ARG A 206 13.92 -21.89 2.25
CA ARG A 206 13.80 -21.57 3.68
C ARG A 206 14.10 -20.09 3.96
N LYS A 207 15.11 -19.55 3.28
CA LYS A 207 15.50 -18.14 3.44
C LYS A 207 14.38 -17.18 3.03
N GLN A 208 13.56 -17.53 2.02
CA GLN A 208 12.41 -16.71 1.57
C GLN A 208 11.45 -16.32 2.71
N MET A 209 11.33 -17.14 3.76
CA MET A 209 10.46 -16.86 4.91
C MET A 209 10.84 -15.57 5.65
N LEU A 210 12.09 -15.13 5.57
CA LEU A 210 12.54 -13.84 6.13
C LEU A 210 11.82 -12.64 5.50
N MET A 211 11.15 -12.82 4.36
CA MET A 211 10.36 -11.77 3.73
C MET A 211 9.10 -11.42 4.55
N ILE A 212 8.58 -12.34 5.39
CA ILE A 212 7.41 -12.08 6.25
C ILE A 212 7.71 -11.03 7.32
N PRO A 213 8.73 -11.22 8.21
CA PRO A 213 9.07 -10.19 9.18
C PRO A 213 9.59 -8.92 8.51
N LEU A 214 10.29 -9.01 7.37
CA LEU A 214 10.74 -7.84 6.64
C LEU A 214 9.56 -7.02 6.09
N ALA A 215 8.57 -7.65 5.46
CA ALA A 215 7.36 -6.97 4.99
C ALA A 215 6.52 -6.41 6.15
N THR A 216 6.48 -7.10 7.29
CA THR A 216 5.84 -6.60 8.52
C THR A 216 6.50 -5.28 8.96
N LEU A 217 7.84 -5.26 9.00
CA LEU A 217 8.61 -4.07 9.33
C LEU A 217 8.42 -2.96 8.29
N SER A 218 8.42 -3.29 6.99
CA SER A 218 8.16 -2.33 5.91
C SER A 218 6.77 -1.70 6.02
N GLY A 219 5.73 -2.46 6.39
CA GLY A 219 4.39 -1.91 6.63
C GLY A 219 4.36 -0.94 7.81
N LEU A 220 5.00 -1.32 8.93
CA LEU A 220 5.12 -0.46 10.11
C LEU A 220 5.90 0.83 9.81
N LEU A 221 7.14 0.69 9.34
CA LEU A 221 8.03 1.83 9.04
C LEU A 221 7.45 2.71 7.93
N GLY A 222 6.86 2.10 6.90
CA GLY A 222 6.21 2.84 5.83
C GLY A 222 5.09 3.74 6.35
N SER A 223 4.20 3.21 7.20
CA SER A 223 3.13 4.00 7.83
C SER A 223 3.64 5.11 8.76
N LEU A 224 4.81 4.90 9.39
CA LEU A 224 5.47 5.91 10.22
C LEU A 224 6.10 7.02 9.36
N ILE A 225 6.76 6.66 8.26
CA ILE A 225 7.29 7.61 7.28
C ILE A 225 6.13 8.45 6.72
N ASP A 226 5.04 7.80 6.33
CA ASP A 226 3.82 8.49 5.88
C ASP A 226 3.32 9.47 6.93
N SER A 227 3.20 9.02 8.19
CA SER A 227 2.77 9.87 9.29
C SER A 227 3.69 11.07 9.52
N VAL A 228 5.01 10.92 9.38
CA VAL A 228 5.97 12.02 9.53
C VAL A 228 5.81 13.02 8.39
N LEU A 229 5.70 12.54 7.14
CA LEU A 229 5.45 13.37 5.97
C LEU A 229 4.09 14.07 6.06
N GLY A 230 3.06 13.37 6.51
CA GLY A 230 1.72 13.90 6.77
C GLY A 230 1.73 14.99 7.85
N ALA A 231 2.46 14.80 8.95
CA ALA A 231 2.56 15.80 10.02
C ALA A 231 3.33 17.07 9.61
N THR A 232 4.20 16.99 8.59
CA THR A 232 5.15 18.06 8.23
C THR A 232 4.81 18.75 6.91
N LEU A 233 4.43 17.98 5.88
CA LEU A 233 4.24 18.42 4.50
C LEU A 233 2.78 18.40 4.03
N GLN A 234 1.85 17.80 4.78
CA GLN A 234 0.43 17.76 4.46
C GLN A 234 -0.38 18.58 5.47
N TYR A 235 -1.14 19.55 5.00
CA TYR A 235 -1.86 20.48 5.88
C TYR A 235 -2.97 19.77 6.67
N SER A 236 -3.12 20.13 7.94
CA SER A 236 -4.28 19.79 8.76
C SER A 236 -4.74 21.01 9.53
N GLY A 237 -6.03 21.34 9.41
CA GLY A 237 -6.69 22.40 10.16
C GLY A 237 -8.01 21.95 10.77
N TYR A 238 -8.49 22.64 11.79
CA TYR A 238 -9.80 22.40 12.40
C TYR A 238 -10.80 23.47 11.97
N CYS A 239 -11.87 23.06 11.29
CA CYS A 239 -12.94 23.97 10.89
C CYS A 239 -13.96 24.14 12.02
N ASN A 240 -14.09 25.37 12.56
CA ASN A 240 -14.97 25.65 13.68
C ASN A 240 -16.47 25.54 13.35
N LEU A 241 -16.85 25.71 12.08
CA LEU A 241 -18.21 25.54 11.60
C LEU A 241 -18.58 24.06 11.42
N ARG A 242 -17.74 23.32 10.70
CA ARG A 242 -17.98 21.90 10.41
C ARG A 242 -17.67 20.96 11.59
N LYS A 243 -16.97 21.46 12.62
CA LYS A 243 -16.48 20.69 13.78
C LYS A 243 -15.66 19.46 13.39
N LYS A 244 -14.93 19.55 12.28
CA LYS A 244 -14.12 18.47 11.70
C LYS A 244 -12.71 18.96 11.36
N VAL A 245 -11.77 18.02 11.29
CA VAL A 245 -10.44 18.27 10.71
C VAL A 245 -10.58 18.34 9.18
N VAL A 246 -9.86 19.26 8.56
CA VAL A 246 -9.88 19.53 7.11
C VAL A 246 -8.45 19.62 6.57
N GLY A 247 -8.27 19.20 5.31
CA GLY A 247 -6.97 19.19 4.63
C GLY A 247 -6.59 20.49 3.91
N LYS A 248 -7.39 21.55 4.01
CA LYS A 248 -7.15 22.85 3.34
C LYS A 248 -7.37 24.02 4.29
N ALA A 249 -6.57 25.06 4.15
CA ALA A 249 -6.76 26.32 4.84
C ALA A 249 -8.04 27.03 4.39
N GLY A 250 -8.57 27.88 5.26
CA GLY A 250 -9.74 28.70 4.95
C GLY A 250 -10.09 29.64 6.10
N PRO A 251 -11.02 30.59 5.89
CA PRO A 251 -11.31 31.65 6.86
C PRO A 251 -11.80 31.13 8.23
N THR A 252 -12.41 29.94 8.26
CA THR A 252 -12.98 29.33 9.48
C THR A 252 -12.12 28.20 10.04
N VAL A 253 -10.89 28.05 9.54
CA VAL A 253 -9.99 26.92 9.81
C VAL A 253 -8.81 27.38 10.66
N VAL A 254 -8.65 26.78 11.83
CA VAL A 254 -7.48 26.97 12.69
C VAL A 254 -6.46 25.88 12.40
N LYS A 255 -5.25 26.25 12.02
CA LYS A 255 -4.18 25.28 11.70
C LYS A 255 -3.85 24.38 12.91
N ILE A 256 -3.66 23.08 12.64
CA ILE A 256 -3.19 22.07 13.61
C ILE A 256 -1.73 21.69 13.33
N SER A 257 -1.43 21.23 12.11
CA SER A 257 -0.11 20.71 11.72
C SER A 257 0.13 20.84 10.21
N GLY A 258 1.37 20.56 9.79
CA GLY A 258 1.76 20.47 8.39
C GLY A 258 1.88 21.80 7.64
N ARG A 259 2.06 21.67 6.32
CA ARG A 259 2.13 22.75 5.32
C ARG A 259 1.34 22.31 4.09
N GLU A 260 0.94 23.22 3.23
CA GLU A 260 0.24 22.87 1.97
C GLU A 260 1.26 22.57 0.86
N ILE A 261 2.16 21.60 1.10
CA ILE A 261 3.19 21.21 0.13
C ILE A 261 2.76 19.97 -0.65
N LEU A 262 2.29 18.94 0.06
CA LEU A 262 1.80 17.69 -0.52
C LEU A 262 0.34 17.45 -0.14
N ASP A 263 -0.41 16.87 -1.08
CA ASP A 263 -1.70 16.25 -0.80
C ASP A 263 -1.49 14.79 -0.35
N ASN A 264 -2.58 14.08 -0.04
CA ASN A 264 -2.50 12.68 0.38
C ASN A 264 -1.80 11.79 -0.66
N ASN A 265 -2.05 12.02 -1.96
CA ASN A 265 -1.42 11.20 -3.00
C ASN A 265 0.10 11.44 -3.05
N GLY A 266 0.54 12.69 -2.89
CA GLY A 266 1.95 13.05 -2.85
C GLY A 266 2.68 12.44 -1.63
N VAL A 267 2.05 12.47 -0.46
CA VAL A 267 2.59 11.81 0.75
C VAL A 267 2.72 10.30 0.51
N ASN A 268 1.67 9.65 0.01
CA ASN A 268 1.70 8.21 -0.31
C ASN A 268 2.83 7.87 -1.31
N VAL A 269 2.98 8.63 -2.39
CA VAL A 269 4.06 8.38 -3.38
C VAL A 269 5.43 8.48 -2.71
N ALA A 270 5.65 9.49 -1.87
CA ALA A 270 6.93 9.68 -1.20
C ALA A 270 7.23 8.60 -0.16
N SER A 271 6.26 8.26 0.71
CA SER A 271 6.41 7.23 1.75
C SER A 271 6.63 5.85 1.12
N ILE A 272 5.87 5.53 0.07
CA ILE A 272 6.00 4.28 -0.68
C ILE A 272 7.34 4.21 -1.42
N LEU A 273 7.78 5.28 -2.08
CA LEU A 273 9.07 5.31 -2.78
C LEU A 273 10.23 5.05 -1.82
N LEU A 274 10.27 5.75 -0.70
CA LEU A 274 11.30 5.56 0.32
C LEU A 274 11.29 4.13 0.85
N THR A 275 10.12 3.59 1.20
CA THR A 275 10.01 2.22 1.72
C THR A 275 10.38 1.16 0.67
N THR A 276 10.06 1.40 -0.60
CA THR A 276 10.44 0.56 -1.74
C THR A 276 11.95 0.48 -1.86
N ILE A 277 12.64 1.62 -1.86
CA ILE A 277 14.10 1.69 -1.97
C ILE A 277 14.76 1.01 -0.76
N LEU A 278 14.33 1.35 0.45
CA LEU A 278 14.90 0.80 1.68
C LEU A 278 14.72 -0.73 1.75
N THR A 279 13.51 -1.23 1.47
CA THR A 279 13.25 -2.68 1.50
C THR A 279 14.02 -3.41 0.41
N GLY A 280 14.10 -2.83 -0.80
CA GLY A 280 14.91 -3.37 -1.88
C GLY A 280 16.38 -3.49 -1.51
N ILE A 281 16.98 -2.42 -0.98
CA ILE A 281 18.37 -2.42 -0.50
C ILE A 281 18.56 -3.49 0.58
N LEU A 282 17.71 -3.54 1.61
CA LEU A 282 17.80 -4.53 2.69
C LEU A 282 17.75 -5.96 2.15
N CYS A 283 16.89 -6.24 1.17
CA CYS A 283 16.83 -7.57 0.55
C CYS A 283 18.15 -7.97 -0.10
N THR A 284 18.93 -7.04 -0.66
CA THR A 284 20.25 -7.33 -1.24
C THR A 284 21.34 -7.67 -0.23
N TYR A 285 21.12 -7.41 1.06
CA TYR A 285 22.03 -7.82 2.14
C TYR A 285 21.52 -9.05 2.88
N ILE A 286 20.20 -9.25 2.93
CA ILE A 286 19.57 -10.35 3.67
C ILE A 286 19.59 -11.64 2.87
N PHE A 287 19.14 -11.63 1.60
CA PHE A 287 18.90 -12.83 0.79
C PHE A 287 20.10 -13.24 -0.04
#